data_AF-A0A523RRW0-F1
#
_entry.id   AF-A0A523RRW0-F1
#
_cell.length_a   1.000
_cell.length_b   1.000
_cell.length_c   1.000
_cell.angle_alpha   90.00
_cell.angle_beta   90.00
_cell.angle_gamma   90.00
#
_symmetry.space_group_name_H-M   'P 1'
#
loop_
_entity.id
_entity.type
_entity.pdbx_description
1 polymer ?
#
loop_
_entity_poly.entity_id
_entity_poly.type
_entity_poly.pdbx_seq_one_letter_code
_entity_poly.pdbx_strand_id
1 'polypeptide(L)'
;MIEIKQEEIDQLKEDLEIANLQLQAANDTLDGNITSKNMASFRNTYVINAQDSLDTTYPMYVYFNVLDETIKIVSVKVSYWIHKYRAYSKAGASGGGQTSSSGGSSTPTTSSGGGQTTSSGGGQTTSSGGAITPTTSVSGGTIYPVLSTSVWQQADNVGDQNRQGLIAGISGNVINLPGTSHTHTVSIGNHTHTVSNHTHTVANHTHTVTIANHTHTVSNHTHTAVYGIFEEDTTPIITFSVSQDGGVGYGEEYGKVAIDRLLIDITESITTKGSKIIKFESTTRTRLTVQVEIKLDIKVR
;
A
#
# COMPACT_ATOMS: atom_id res chain seq x y z
N MET A 1 -24.74 -16.90 -122.57
CA MET A 1 -24.76 -16.46 -121.17
C MET A 1 -23.97 -17.49 -120.37
N ILE A 2 -22.94 -17.06 -119.65
CA ILE A 2 -22.18 -17.95 -118.76
C ILE A 2 -23.00 -18.04 -117.47
N GLU A 3 -23.54 -19.21 -117.19
CA GLU A 3 -24.34 -19.48 -115.99
C GLU A 3 -23.37 -19.81 -114.86
N ILE A 4 -23.07 -18.80 -114.04
CA ILE A 4 -22.21 -18.96 -112.85
C ILE A 4 -23.00 -19.79 -111.84
N LYS A 5 -22.38 -20.84 -111.30
CA LYS A 5 -23.04 -21.73 -110.35
C LYS A 5 -23.26 -21.01 -109.02
N GLN A 6 -24.39 -21.26 -108.37
CA GLN A 6 -24.76 -20.61 -107.10
C GLN A 6 -23.69 -20.79 -106.01
N GLU A 7 -23.01 -21.95 -105.98
CA GLU A 7 -21.87 -22.20 -105.07
C GLU A 7 -20.69 -21.24 -105.28
N GLU A 8 -20.39 -20.86 -106.53
CA GLU A 8 -19.30 -19.91 -106.81
C GLU A 8 -19.66 -18.50 -106.32
N ILE A 9 -20.94 -18.13 -106.40
CA ILE A 9 -21.44 -16.85 -105.88
C ILE A 9 -21.35 -16.81 -104.35
N ASP A 10 -21.64 -17.91 -103.67
CA ASP A 10 -21.64 -17.96 -102.22
C ASP A 10 -20.20 -18.01 -101.67
N GLN A 11 -19.29 -18.72 -102.33
CA GLN A 11 -17.85 -18.66 -102.02
C GLN A 11 -17.29 -17.24 -102.18
N LEU A 12 -17.67 -16.54 -103.25
CA LEU A 12 -17.23 -15.15 -103.48
C LEU A 12 -17.75 -14.17 -102.43
N LYS A 13 -18.93 -14.39 -101.86
CA LYS A 13 -19.46 -13.57 -100.76
C LYS A 13 -18.68 -13.81 -99.47
N GLU A 14 -18.36 -15.07 -99.17
CA GLU A 14 -17.57 -15.44 -98.00
C GLU A 14 -16.14 -14.88 -98.08
N ASP A 15 -15.51 -15.00 -99.26
CA ASP A 15 -14.19 -14.42 -99.52
C ASP A 15 -14.21 -12.88 -99.40
N LEU A 16 -15.29 -12.23 -99.86
CA LEU A 16 -15.47 -10.77 -99.73
C LEU A 16 -15.65 -10.36 -98.26
N GLU A 17 -16.38 -11.13 -97.46
CA GLU A 17 -16.56 -10.88 -96.04
C GLU A 17 -15.24 -11.00 -95.26
N ILE A 18 -14.46 -12.04 -95.55
CA ILE A 18 -13.10 -12.24 -95.00
C ILE A 18 -12.18 -11.08 -95.39
N ALA A 19 -12.22 -10.65 -96.66
CA ALA A 19 -11.41 -9.53 -97.14
C ALA A 19 -11.78 -8.20 -96.45
N ASN A 20 -13.08 -7.94 -96.25
CA ASN A 20 -13.54 -6.74 -95.53
C ASN A 20 -13.10 -6.75 -94.05
N LEU A 21 -13.13 -7.90 -93.39
CA LEU A 21 -12.62 -8.07 -92.02
C LEU A 21 -11.11 -7.81 -91.93
N GLN A 22 -10.33 -8.31 -92.89
CA GLN A 22 -8.89 -8.08 -92.96
C GLN A 22 -8.56 -6.60 -93.25
N LEU A 23 -9.31 -5.96 -94.14
CA LEU A 23 -9.18 -4.54 -94.46
C LEU A 23 -9.48 -3.67 -93.24
N GLN A 24 -10.52 -4.01 -92.48
CA GLN A 24 -10.87 -3.29 -91.26
C GLN A 24 -9.78 -3.44 -90.18
N ALA A 25 -9.22 -4.63 -90.00
CA ALA A 25 -8.10 -4.85 -89.08
C ALA A 25 -6.82 -4.08 -89.50
N ALA A 26 -6.56 -3.95 -90.80
CA ALA A 26 -5.44 -3.18 -91.32
C ALA A 26 -5.65 -1.67 -91.11
N ASN A 27 -6.86 -1.16 -91.35
CA ASN A 27 -7.22 0.24 -91.10
C ASN A 27 -7.14 0.59 -89.60
N ASP A 28 -7.61 -0.29 -88.71
CA ASP A 28 -7.49 -0.12 -87.25
C ASP A 28 -6.01 -0.04 -86.79
N THR A 29 -5.11 -0.73 -87.51
CA THR A 29 -3.67 -0.70 -87.24
C THR A 29 -3.01 0.57 -87.79
N LEU A 30 -3.46 1.05 -88.96
CA LEU A 30 -2.93 2.25 -89.62
C LEU A 30 -3.40 3.55 -88.94
N ASP A 31 -4.66 3.59 -88.48
CA ASP A 31 -5.28 4.78 -87.91
C ASP A 31 -4.80 5.10 -86.49
N GLY A 32 -3.93 4.27 -85.91
CA GLY A 32 -3.31 4.53 -84.60
C GLY A 32 -4.30 4.57 -83.44
N ASN A 33 -5.54 4.12 -83.65
CA ASN A 33 -6.58 4.10 -82.63
C ASN A 33 -6.22 3.07 -81.55
N ILE A 34 -6.30 3.47 -80.27
CA ILE A 34 -6.08 2.53 -79.16
C ILE A 34 -7.26 1.56 -79.10
N THR A 35 -7.03 0.33 -79.56
CA THR A 35 -7.92 -0.81 -79.37
C THR A 35 -7.40 -1.67 -78.22
N SER A 36 -8.25 -2.50 -77.60
CA SER A 36 -7.82 -3.40 -76.52
C SER A 36 -6.68 -4.34 -76.93
N LYS A 37 -6.48 -4.56 -78.24
CA LYS A 37 -5.41 -5.39 -78.81
C LYS A 37 -4.05 -4.69 -78.95
N ASN A 38 -4.01 -3.36 -79.04
CA ASN A 38 -2.76 -2.60 -79.20
C ASN A 38 -2.37 -1.75 -77.98
N MET A 39 -3.21 -1.74 -76.93
CA MET A 39 -2.88 -1.12 -75.65
C MET A 39 -1.78 -1.93 -74.94
N ALA A 40 -0.60 -1.34 -74.70
CA ALA A 40 0.54 -2.04 -74.10
C ALA A 40 0.44 -2.16 -72.56
N SER A 41 -0.19 -1.18 -71.91
CA SER A 41 -0.40 -1.14 -70.46
C SER A 41 -1.58 -0.24 -70.13
N PHE A 42 -2.23 -0.49 -69.00
CA PHE A 42 -3.18 0.45 -68.40
C PHE A 42 -2.69 0.90 -67.03
N ARG A 43 -3.05 2.12 -66.63
CA ARG A 43 -2.72 2.65 -65.32
C ARG A 43 -3.77 2.25 -64.31
N ASN A 44 -3.36 1.46 -63.33
CA ASN A 44 -4.15 1.18 -62.14
C ASN A 44 -3.79 2.16 -61.03
N THR A 45 -4.81 2.75 -60.39
CA THR A 45 -4.66 3.60 -59.21
C THR A 45 -5.55 3.06 -58.12
N TYR A 46 -4.99 2.83 -56.93
CA TYR A 46 -5.75 2.43 -55.76
C TYR A 46 -5.22 3.13 -54.52
N VAL A 47 -6.11 3.24 -53.53
CA VAL A 47 -5.87 3.94 -52.28
C VAL A 47 -6.17 2.99 -51.13
N ILE A 48 -5.24 2.90 -50.19
CA ILE A 48 -5.39 2.11 -48.97
C ILE A 48 -5.50 3.09 -47.81
N ASN A 49 -6.55 2.92 -47.01
CA ASN A 49 -6.77 3.69 -45.79
C ASN A 49 -6.63 2.76 -44.59
N ALA A 50 -5.88 3.19 -43.59
CA ALA A 50 -5.69 2.46 -42.35
C ALA A 50 -5.78 3.43 -41.17
N GLN A 51 -6.30 2.96 -40.04
CA GLN A 51 -6.35 3.74 -38.81
C GLN A 51 -6.05 2.83 -37.64
N ASP A 52 -5.11 3.22 -36.79
CA ASP A 52 -4.78 2.48 -35.58
C ASP A 52 -4.26 3.40 -34.47
N SER A 53 -4.20 2.90 -33.25
CA SER A 53 -3.44 3.48 -32.16
C SER A 53 -2.05 2.88 -32.11
N LEU A 54 -1.06 3.72 -31.81
CA LEU A 54 0.33 3.33 -31.68
C LEU A 54 0.95 4.04 -30.47
N ASP A 55 1.99 3.44 -29.91
CA ASP A 55 2.82 4.00 -28.86
C ASP A 55 4.30 3.64 -29.07
N THR A 56 5.14 3.89 -28.07
CA THR A 56 6.59 3.63 -28.13
C THR A 56 6.96 2.15 -28.24
N THR A 57 6.03 1.26 -27.90
CA THR A 57 6.22 -0.19 -27.86
C THR A 57 5.39 -0.94 -28.89
N TYR A 58 4.26 -0.38 -29.31
CA TYR A 58 3.34 -0.95 -30.29
C TYR A 58 3.26 -0.06 -31.54
N PRO A 59 4.01 -0.38 -32.61
CA PRO A 59 3.93 0.33 -33.88
C PRO A 59 2.68 -0.08 -34.68
N MET A 60 2.31 0.76 -35.65
CA MET A 60 1.23 0.48 -36.61
C MET A 60 1.82 -0.07 -37.91
N TYR A 61 1.21 -1.13 -38.46
CA TYR A 61 1.61 -1.73 -39.73
C TYR A 61 0.54 -1.53 -40.81
N VAL A 62 0.94 -1.03 -41.97
CA VAL A 62 0.07 -0.86 -43.14
C VAL A 62 0.57 -1.75 -44.26
N TYR A 63 -0.27 -2.69 -44.67
CA TYR A 63 0.04 -3.64 -45.74
C TYR A 63 -0.48 -3.14 -47.07
N PHE A 64 0.35 -3.25 -48.11
CA PHE A 64 -0.07 -3.02 -49.49
C PHE A 64 0.68 -3.96 -50.42
N ASN A 65 0.06 -4.31 -51.55
CA ASN A 65 0.65 -5.23 -52.52
C ASN A 65 0.99 -4.48 -53.81
N VAL A 66 2.16 -4.75 -54.38
CA VAL A 66 2.47 -4.43 -55.78
C VAL A 66 2.16 -5.66 -56.61
N LEU A 67 1.18 -5.55 -57.52
CA LEU A 67 0.69 -6.68 -58.31
C LEU A 67 1.79 -7.30 -59.17
N ASP A 68 1.75 -8.62 -59.38
CA ASP A 68 2.78 -9.34 -60.15
C ASP A 68 2.83 -8.91 -61.63
N GLU A 69 1.69 -8.48 -62.18
CA GLU A 69 1.54 -7.97 -63.55
C GLU A 69 2.04 -6.51 -63.72
N THR A 70 2.55 -5.88 -62.66
CA THR A 70 3.09 -4.52 -62.72
C THR A 70 4.31 -4.48 -63.63
N ILE A 71 4.29 -3.56 -64.60
CA ILE A 71 5.44 -3.23 -65.46
C ILE A 71 6.25 -2.11 -64.81
N LYS A 72 5.55 -1.08 -64.30
CA LYS A 72 6.18 0.10 -63.72
C LYS A 72 5.40 0.59 -62.51
N ILE A 73 6.12 0.89 -61.44
CA ILE A 73 5.60 1.64 -60.30
C ILE A 73 5.73 3.13 -60.68
N VAL A 74 4.59 3.81 -60.82
CA VAL A 74 4.55 5.22 -61.26
C VAL A 74 4.73 6.14 -60.07
N SER A 75 3.98 5.91 -59.00
CA SER A 75 4.15 6.63 -57.75
C SER A 75 3.54 5.86 -56.58
N VAL A 76 4.20 5.90 -55.43
CA VAL A 76 3.63 5.48 -54.15
C VAL A 76 3.79 6.64 -53.18
N LYS A 77 2.66 7.17 -52.71
CA LYS A 77 2.61 8.33 -51.83
C LYS A 77 1.89 8.02 -50.54
N VAL A 78 2.45 8.49 -49.43
CA VAL A 78 1.92 8.29 -48.09
C VAL A 78 1.48 9.62 -47.50
N SER A 79 0.25 9.66 -47.02
CA SER A 79 -0.32 10.76 -46.26
C SER A 79 -0.73 10.23 -44.89
N TYR A 80 -0.47 10.98 -43.83
CA TYR A 80 -0.92 10.62 -42.49
C TYR A 80 -1.39 11.84 -41.70
N TRP A 81 -2.34 11.59 -40.80
CA TRP A 81 -2.91 12.56 -39.88
C TRP A 81 -2.79 12.05 -38.45
N ILE A 82 -2.28 12.91 -37.58
CA ILE A 82 -2.04 12.62 -36.17
C ILE A 82 -3.30 13.02 -35.38
N HIS A 83 -3.81 12.08 -34.58
CA HIS A 83 -4.93 12.31 -33.68
C HIS A 83 -4.54 12.03 -32.23
N LYS A 84 -5.20 12.73 -31.31
CA LYS A 84 -5.08 12.43 -29.88
C LYS A 84 -5.51 10.99 -29.60
N TYR A 85 -4.77 10.32 -28.71
CA TYR A 85 -5.18 9.01 -28.25
C TYR A 85 -6.50 9.12 -27.47
N ARG A 86 -7.41 8.17 -27.68
CA ARG A 86 -8.74 8.14 -27.06
C ARG A 86 -8.92 6.88 -26.21
N ALA A 87 -9.25 7.07 -24.94
CA ALA A 87 -9.77 6.01 -24.08
C ALA A 87 -11.28 6.17 -23.91
N TYR A 88 -12.03 5.08 -24.06
CA TYR A 88 -13.51 5.08 -23.97
C TYR A 88 -14.03 4.81 -22.54
N SER A 89 -13.22 5.14 -21.54
CA SER A 89 -13.56 5.04 -20.13
C SER A 89 -12.75 6.08 -19.34
N LYS A 90 -13.40 6.89 -18.51
CA LYS A 90 -12.71 7.96 -17.76
C LYS A 90 -11.97 7.43 -16.52
N ALA A 91 -12.46 6.36 -15.91
CA ALA A 91 -11.80 5.60 -14.83
C ALA A 91 -12.67 4.39 -14.47
N GLY A 92 -12.05 3.34 -13.90
CA GLY A 92 -12.71 2.53 -12.87
C GLY A 92 -12.34 3.15 -11.53
N ALA A 93 -13.32 3.62 -10.74
CA ALA A 93 -13.03 4.12 -9.40
C ALA A 93 -12.28 3.03 -8.63
N SER A 94 -11.06 3.26 -8.13
CA SER A 94 -10.33 2.24 -7.38
C SER A 94 -11.00 2.01 -6.03
N GLY A 95 -11.39 0.76 -5.80
CA GLY A 95 -12.01 0.27 -4.59
C GLY A 95 -10.96 -0.46 -3.77
N GLY A 96 -10.21 0.30 -2.97
CA GLY A 96 -9.12 -0.24 -2.16
C GLY A 96 -9.63 -1.24 -1.13
N GLY A 97 -9.64 -2.52 -1.49
CA GLY A 97 -9.78 -3.62 -0.54
C GLY A 97 -8.43 -4.27 -0.29
N GLN A 98 -7.68 -3.76 0.70
CA GLN A 98 -6.64 -4.59 1.31
C GLN A 98 -7.33 -5.56 2.27
N THR A 99 -7.08 -6.86 2.09
CA THR A 99 -7.29 -7.84 3.15
C THR A 99 -6.14 -7.69 4.14
N SER A 100 -6.41 -7.40 5.42
CA SER A 100 -5.42 -7.69 6.47
C SER A 100 -5.54 -9.15 6.87
N SER A 101 -4.39 -9.83 6.90
CA SER A 101 -4.22 -11.14 7.49
C SER A 101 -4.69 -11.13 8.93
N SER A 102 -5.39 -12.19 9.33
CA SER A 102 -5.91 -12.43 10.67
C SER A 102 -4.89 -12.09 11.76
N GLY A 103 -5.10 -10.97 12.45
CA GLY A 103 -4.26 -10.49 13.55
C GLY A 103 -4.74 -10.99 14.90
N GLY A 104 -4.78 -12.32 15.06
CA GLY A 104 -5.12 -12.98 16.32
C GLY A 104 -3.89 -13.55 17.01
N SER A 105 -2.86 -12.73 17.23
CA SER A 105 -1.69 -13.18 17.98
C SER A 105 -1.80 -12.71 19.42
N SER A 106 -1.89 -13.67 20.34
CA SER A 106 -1.67 -13.45 21.76
C SER A 106 -0.21 -13.10 21.97
N THR A 107 0.11 -11.80 22.01
CA THR A 107 1.33 -11.32 22.66
C THR A 107 1.01 -11.17 24.15
N PRO A 108 1.41 -12.11 25.02
CA PRO A 108 1.50 -11.79 26.43
C PRO A 108 2.45 -10.61 26.54
N THR A 109 1.99 -9.50 27.12
CA THR A 109 2.92 -8.50 27.66
C THR A 109 3.65 -9.16 28.83
N THR A 110 4.68 -9.93 28.55
CA THR A 110 5.75 -10.23 29.50
C THR A 110 6.64 -8.99 29.54
N SER A 111 7.25 -8.57 30.63
CA SER A 111 7.36 -9.08 31.98
C SER A 111 8.20 -8.03 32.67
N SER A 112 7.76 -7.54 33.83
CA SER A 112 8.52 -6.81 34.85
C SER A 112 7.72 -5.60 35.35
N GLY A 113 6.85 -5.84 36.32
CA GLY A 113 6.21 -4.78 37.10
C GLY A 113 6.31 -4.98 38.61
N GLY A 114 7.16 -5.92 39.06
CA GLY A 114 7.38 -6.19 40.48
C GLY A 114 8.77 -5.75 40.91
N GLY A 115 9.17 -4.52 40.58
CA GLY A 115 10.32 -3.91 41.25
C GLY A 115 10.02 -3.87 42.73
N GLN A 116 10.90 -4.42 43.56
CA GLN A 116 10.78 -4.29 45.00
C GLN A 116 10.62 -2.81 45.34
N THR A 117 9.51 -2.44 45.98
CA THR A 117 9.54 -1.28 46.86
C THR A 117 10.28 -1.75 48.10
N THR A 118 11.61 -1.62 48.10
CA THR A 118 12.31 -1.47 49.37
C THR A 118 11.79 -0.18 49.99
N SER A 119 10.72 -0.27 50.78
CA SER A 119 10.43 0.80 51.73
C SER A 119 11.50 0.67 52.81
N SER A 120 12.63 1.34 52.56
CA SER A 120 13.51 1.86 53.61
C SER A 120 12.61 2.62 54.60
N GLY A 121 12.17 1.90 55.62
CA GLY A 121 11.18 2.36 56.57
C GLY A 121 11.54 1.88 57.97
N GLY A 122 12.83 1.88 58.31
CA GLY A 122 13.28 1.81 59.70
C GLY A 122 12.99 3.14 60.40
N GLY A 123 11.72 3.53 60.48
CA GLY A 123 11.29 4.59 61.37
C GLY A 123 11.29 4.04 62.78
N GLN A 124 12.13 4.60 63.66
CA GLN A 124 12.04 4.36 65.10
C GLN A 124 10.63 4.68 65.57
N THR A 125 9.86 3.68 65.98
CA THR A 125 8.73 3.90 66.88
C THR A 125 9.29 4.01 68.29
N THR A 126 9.62 5.22 68.73
CA THR A 126 9.81 5.49 70.16
C THR A 126 8.42 5.52 70.80
N SER A 127 7.93 4.37 71.25
CA SER A 127 6.85 4.35 72.24
C SER A 127 7.47 4.57 73.61
N SER A 128 7.51 5.83 74.04
CA SER A 128 7.87 6.22 75.40
C SER A 128 6.94 5.52 76.39
N GLY A 129 7.48 4.65 77.23
CA GLY A 129 6.74 3.89 78.24
C GLY A 129 7.56 3.73 79.52
N GLY A 130 8.00 4.84 80.11
CA GLY A 130 8.59 4.84 81.45
C GLY A 130 7.51 4.64 82.51
N ALA A 131 7.12 3.39 82.75
CA ALA A 131 6.20 3.06 83.84
C ALA A 131 6.98 2.93 85.16
N ILE A 132 6.60 3.71 86.16
CA ILE A 132 7.06 3.55 87.54
C ILE A 132 6.17 2.47 88.16
N THR A 133 6.75 1.31 88.49
CA THR A 133 6.02 0.24 89.17
C THR A 133 6.45 0.22 90.65
N PRO A 134 5.60 0.60 91.61
CA PRO A 134 5.97 0.53 93.02
C PRO A 134 5.98 -0.96 93.45
N THR A 135 7.16 -1.51 93.69
CA THR A 135 7.30 -2.87 94.24
C THR A 135 7.20 -2.82 95.76
N THR A 136 6.05 -3.29 96.26
CA THR A 136 5.75 -3.68 97.65
C THR A 136 5.68 -2.56 98.71
N SER A 137 4.53 -2.47 99.39
CA SER A 137 4.35 -1.77 100.67
C SER A 137 4.42 -2.80 101.80
N VAL A 138 5.29 -2.57 102.80
CA VAL A 138 5.22 -3.34 104.04
C VAL A 138 4.16 -2.67 104.92
N SER A 139 2.99 -3.29 105.01
CA SER A 139 1.94 -2.88 105.93
C SER A 139 2.43 -3.06 107.36
N GLY A 140 2.29 -2.01 108.17
CA GLY A 140 2.78 -1.93 109.55
C GLY A 140 2.42 -3.18 110.37
N GLY A 141 3.45 -3.79 110.96
CA GLY A 141 3.30 -4.92 111.88
C GLY A 141 2.41 -4.53 113.06
N THR A 142 1.38 -5.34 113.26
CA THR A 142 0.28 -5.15 114.21
C THR A 142 0.78 -5.22 115.66
N ILE A 143 0.37 -4.25 116.48
CA ILE A 143 0.64 -4.22 117.93
C ILE A 143 -0.27 -5.23 118.62
N TYR A 144 0.31 -6.15 119.39
CA TYR A 144 -0.42 -7.10 120.24
C TYR A 144 -0.82 -6.42 121.57
N PRO A 145 -2.12 -6.35 121.93
CA PRO A 145 -2.53 -5.86 123.24
C PRO A 145 -2.32 -6.93 124.31
N VAL A 146 -1.34 -6.73 125.21
CA VAL A 146 -1.29 -7.47 126.48
C VAL A 146 -2.04 -6.66 127.52
N LEU A 147 -3.13 -7.26 128.01
CA LEU A 147 -3.98 -6.70 129.06
C LEU A 147 -3.18 -6.44 130.33
N SER A 148 -3.44 -5.26 130.89
CA SER A 148 -2.84 -4.72 132.10
C SER A 148 -3.33 -5.43 133.37
N THR A 149 -2.40 -5.67 134.29
CA THR A 149 -2.69 -5.75 135.72
C THR A 149 -1.85 -4.69 136.43
N SER A 150 -2.54 -3.75 137.06
CA SER A 150 -2.04 -2.54 137.72
C SER A 150 -0.88 -2.79 138.68
N VAL A 151 0.29 -2.22 138.38
CA VAL A 151 1.29 -1.81 139.38
C VAL A 151 1.89 -0.48 138.91
N TRP A 152 1.81 0.54 139.76
CA TRP A 152 2.53 1.80 139.60
C TRP A 152 4.03 1.53 139.54
N GLN A 153 4.63 1.61 138.35
CA GLN A 153 6.08 1.71 138.19
C GLN A 153 6.40 2.74 137.11
N GLN A 154 7.30 3.65 137.50
CA GLN A 154 7.83 4.74 136.70
C GLN A 154 8.51 4.18 135.44
N ALA A 155 8.25 4.80 134.29
CA ALA A 155 8.93 4.48 133.05
C ALA A 155 10.23 5.29 132.97
N ASP A 156 11.36 4.62 133.17
CA ASP A 156 12.66 5.17 132.84
C ASP A 156 12.85 5.12 131.31
N ASN A 157 12.97 6.31 130.74
CA ASN A 157 13.13 6.58 129.32
C ASN A 157 14.64 6.62 129.00
N VAL A 158 15.10 5.88 128.00
CA VAL A 158 16.53 5.86 127.59
C VAL A 158 16.69 6.23 126.11
N GLY A 159 17.17 7.46 125.86
CA GLY A 159 17.87 7.92 124.63
C GLY A 159 17.07 8.92 123.77
N ASP A 160 17.40 10.20 123.61
CA ASP A 160 18.61 11.02 123.82
C ASP A 160 18.31 12.16 124.83
N GLN A 161 19.29 12.52 125.68
CA GLN A 161 19.14 13.16 127.00
C GLN A 161 18.60 14.61 127.02
N ASN A 162 18.10 15.18 125.92
CA ASN A 162 18.00 16.64 125.87
C ASN A 162 16.76 17.31 125.28
N ARG A 163 15.65 16.65 124.94
CA ARG A 163 14.36 17.38 124.78
C ARG A 163 13.10 16.49 124.79
N GLN A 164 12.33 16.70 125.87
CA GLN A 164 10.90 16.49 126.14
C GLN A 164 10.04 15.84 125.05
N GLY A 165 9.83 14.53 125.19
CA GLY A 165 8.81 13.74 124.48
C GLY A 165 7.47 13.70 125.23
N LEU A 166 6.40 13.81 124.45
CA LEU A 166 4.97 13.89 124.75
C LEU A 166 4.47 13.09 125.97
N ILE A 167 3.84 13.80 126.93
CA ILE A 167 3.05 13.23 128.02
C ILE A 167 1.67 12.81 127.48
N ALA A 168 1.33 11.52 127.55
CA ALA A 168 -0.04 11.03 127.32
C ALA A 168 -0.59 10.42 128.62
N GLY A 169 -1.49 11.15 129.28
CA GLY A 169 -2.21 10.68 130.47
C GLY A 169 -3.22 9.59 130.10
N ILE A 170 -3.22 8.50 130.87
CA ILE A 170 -4.14 7.37 130.68
C ILE A 170 -5.33 7.48 131.64
N SER A 171 -6.54 7.49 131.10
CA SER A 171 -7.77 7.09 131.82
C SER A 171 -8.80 6.63 130.79
N GLY A 172 -8.56 5.44 130.23
CA GLY A 172 -9.28 4.97 129.06
C GLY A 172 -8.31 4.35 128.06
N ASN A 173 -8.69 3.19 127.58
CA ASN A 173 -7.87 2.25 126.83
C ASN A 173 -7.42 2.83 125.47
N VAL A 174 -6.18 2.52 125.07
CA VAL A 174 -5.52 2.72 123.75
C VAL A 174 -4.65 3.99 123.60
N ILE A 175 -3.32 3.78 123.51
CA ILE A 175 -2.34 4.73 122.97
C ILE A 175 -2.09 4.34 121.51
N ASN A 176 -2.22 5.28 120.57
CA ASN A 176 -1.97 5.07 119.14
C ASN A 176 -0.74 5.88 118.71
N LEU A 177 0.36 5.22 118.32
CA LEU A 177 1.54 5.88 117.75
C LEU A 177 1.43 5.90 116.22
N PRO A 178 1.70 7.04 115.54
CA PRO A 178 1.70 7.07 114.09
C PRO A 178 2.88 6.26 113.53
N GLY A 179 2.60 5.20 112.79
CA GLY A 179 3.60 4.39 112.10
C GLY A 179 4.21 5.15 110.92
N THR A 180 5.54 5.27 110.91
CA THR A 180 6.30 5.88 109.80
C THR A 180 6.43 4.88 108.65
N SER A 181 5.74 5.12 107.54
CA SER A 181 5.90 4.38 106.27
C SER A 181 7.00 5.02 105.42
N HIS A 182 7.82 4.20 104.75
CA HIS A 182 8.73 4.66 103.70
C HIS A 182 8.67 3.72 102.48
N THR A 183 9.10 4.23 101.32
CA THR A 183 9.03 3.51 100.04
C THR A 183 10.41 3.45 99.38
N HIS A 184 10.69 2.35 98.69
CA HIS A 184 11.82 2.24 97.76
C HIS A 184 11.34 2.45 96.32
N THR A 185 12.07 3.26 95.56
CA THR A 185 11.86 3.43 94.12
C THR A 185 13.01 2.77 93.36
N VAL A 186 12.68 1.83 92.49
CA VAL A 186 13.62 1.27 91.51
C VAL A 186 13.36 1.96 90.17
N SER A 187 14.38 2.63 89.63
CA SER A 187 14.31 3.25 88.32
C SER A 187 14.90 2.32 87.27
N ILE A 188 14.09 1.89 86.32
CA ILE A 188 14.57 1.22 85.10
C ILE A 188 14.86 2.34 84.10
N GLY A 189 16.13 2.53 83.79
CA GLY A 189 16.57 3.52 82.82
C GLY A 189 15.96 3.28 81.43
N ASN A 190 16.04 4.31 80.58
CA ASN A 190 15.57 4.22 79.21
C ASN A 190 16.30 3.07 78.50
N HIS A 191 15.55 2.10 77.99
CA HIS A 191 16.08 0.99 77.21
C HIS A 191 15.33 0.88 75.90
N THR A 192 15.97 0.26 74.91
CA THR A 192 15.43 0.11 73.57
C THR A 192 15.11 -1.36 73.31
N HIS A 193 14.01 -1.58 72.59
CA HIS A 193 13.75 -2.86 71.95
C HIS A 193 14.06 -2.73 70.47
N THR A 194 14.83 -3.66 69.94
CA THR A 194 15.15 -3.71 68.51
C THR A 194 14.36 -4.84 67.88
N VAL A 195 13.55 -4.50 66.87
CA VAL A 195 12.97 -5.49 65.96
C VAL A 195 13.97 -5.68 64.82
N SER A 196 14.42 -6.91 64.60
CA SER A 196 15.32 -7.22 63.49
C SER A 196 14.66 -6.95 62.15
N ASN A 197 15.47 -6.69 61.12
CA ASN A 197 14.99 -6.57 59.75
C ASN A 197 14.14 -7.79 59.36
N HIS A 198 12.91 -7.54 58.95
CA HIS A 198 12.06 -8.54 58.32
C HIS A 198 11.61 -8.02 56.95
N THR A 199 11.24 -8.97 56.09
CA THR A 199 10.78 -8.69 54.73
C THR A 199 9.29 -8.98 54.62
N HIS A 200 8.60 -8.11 53.87
CA HIS A 200 7.25 -8.39 53.38
C HIS A 200 7.37 -8.87 51.94
N THR A 201 6.71 -9.99 51.62
CA THR A 201 6.71 -10.56 50.28
C THR A 201 5.31 -10.48 49.70
N VAL A 202 5.19 -9.86 48.54
CA VAL A 202 4.01 -10.00 47.68
C VAL A 202 4.34 -11.08 46.66
N ALA A 203 3.48 -12.10 46.58
CA ALA A 203 3.67 -13.20 45.63
C ALA A 203 3.61 -12.66 44.20
N ASN A 204 4.36 -13.28 43.29
CA ASN A 204 4.31 -12.95 41.88
C ASN A 204 2.89 -13.19 41.35
N HIS A 205 2.30 -12.19 40.70
CA HIS A 205 1.02 -12.33 40.02
C HIS A 205 1.13 -11.83 38.58
N THR A 206 0.27 -12.37 37.73
CA THR A 206 0.23 -12.06 36.30
C THR A 206 -1.06 -11.36 35.94
N HIS A 207 -0.98 -10.37 35.06
CA HIS A 207 -2.15 -9.81 34.39
C HIS A 207 -2.28 -10.46 33.01
N THR A 208 -3.44 -11.04 32.75
CA THR A 208 -3.78 -11.58 31.42
C THR A 208 -4.85 -10.68 30.81
N VAL A 209 -4.54 -10.10 29.65
CA VAL A 209 -5.51 -9.38 28.84
C VAL A 209 -5.69 -10.17 27.56
N THR A 210 -6.92 -10.63 27.33
CA THR A 210 -7.28 -11.37 26.13
C THR A 210 -8.08 -10.45 25.22
N ILE A 211 -7.56 -10.19 24.03
CA ILE A 211 -8.30 -9.52 22.95
C ILE A 211 -8.82 -10.64 22.05
N ALA A 212 -10.14 -10.76 21.95
CA ALA A 212 -10.77 -11.74 21.08
C ALA A 212 -10.43 -11.45 19.61
N ASN A 213 -10.44 -12.48 18.76
CA ASN A 213 -10.37 -12.27 17.32
C ASN A 213 -11.52 -11.35 16.90
N HIS A 214 -11.16 -10.19 16.33
CA HIS A 214 -12.11 -9.31 15.68
C HIS A 214 -11.72 -9.13 14.21
N THR A 215 -12.72 -8.86 13.39
CA THR A 215 -12.54 -8.60 11.97
C THR A 215 -12.70 -7.11 11.71
N HIS A 216 -11.86 -6.56 10.84
CA HIS A 216 -12.11 -5.25 10.25
C HIS A 216 -12.91 -5.46 8.97
N THR A 217 -14.13 -4.94 8.93
CA THR A 217 -14.98 -4.95 7.73
C THR A 217 -14.97 -3.58 7.08
N VAL A 218 -14.72 -3.53 5.78
CA VAL A 218 -15.01 -2.35 4.96
C VAL A 218 -16.37 -2.56 4.30
N SER A 219 -17.22 -1.53 4.30
CA SER A 219 -18.54 -1.60 3.69
C SER A 219 -18.45 -1.98 2.21
N ASN A 220 -19.45 -2.73 1.75
CA ASN A 220 -19.59 -3.05 0.34
C ASN A 220 -19.72 -1.75 -0.48
N HIS A 221 -18.95 -1.64 -1.55
CA HIS A 221 -19.03 -0.50 -2.45
C HIS A 221 -18.97 -0.98 -3.90
N THR A 222 -19.44 -0.13 -4.81
CA THR A 222 -19.61 -0.47 -6.22
C THR A 222 -18.71 0.37 -7.11
N HIS A 223 -18.23 -0.24 -8.19
CA HIS A 223 -17.52 0.45 -9.26
C HIS A 223 -18.52 0.86 -10.34
N THR A 224 -18.90 2.12 -10.37
CA THR A 224 -19.69 2.65 -11.49
C THR A 224 -18.72 2.96 -12.64
N ALA A 225 -18.90 2.32 -13.79
CA ALA A 225 -18.18 2.70 -15.00
C ALA A 225 -18.63 4.09 -15.44
N VAL A 226 -17.71 5.06 -15.42
CA VAL A 226 -17.98 6.39 -15.96
C VAL A 226 -17.68 6.36 -17.45
N TYR A 227 -18.74 6.25 -18.25
CA TYR A 227 -18.64 6.30 -19.70
C TYR A 227 -18.28 7.71 -20.17
N GLY A 228 -17.35 7.78 -21.11
CA GLY A 228 -16.91 9.03 -21.71
C GLY A 228 -15.65 8.82 -22.54
N ILE A 229 -15.35 9.79 -23.40
CA ILE A 229 -14.12 9.82 -24.19
C ILE A 229 -13.12 10.68 -23.44
N PHE A 230 -11.96 10.10 -23.10
CA PHE A 230 -10.80 10.84 -22.65
C PHE A 230 -9.82 10.96 -23.82
N GLU A 231 -9.35 12.18 -24.07
CA GLU A 231 -8.28 12.44 -25.03
C GLU A 231 -7.00 12.77 -24.29
N GLU A 232 -5.93 12.10 -24.67
CA GLU A 232 -4.60 12.40 -24.15
C GLU A 232 -3.99 13.57 -24.95
N ASP A 233 -3.53 14.60 -24.24
CA ASP A 233 -2.89 15.76 -24.85
C ASP A 233 -1.37 15.54 -24.94
N THR A 234 -0.95 14.92 -26.03
CA THR A 234 0.45 14.64 -26.34
C THR A 234 0.83 15.15 -27.72
N THR A 235 2.10 15.47 -27.90
CA THR A 235 2.69 15.88 -29.19
C THR A 235 3.62 14.76 -29.69
N PRO A 236 3.07 13.69 -30.29
CA PRO A 236 3.86 12.57 -30.79
C PRO A 236 4.71 12.99 -31.98
N ILE A 237 5.95 12.52 -32.02
CA ILE A 237 6.76 12.50 -33.25
C ILE A 237 6.47 11.18 -33.94
N ILE A 238 6.03 11.24 -35.19
CA ILE A 238 5.81 10.06 -36.03
C ILE A 238 7.06 9.83 -36.87
N THR A 239 7.46 8.58 -37.03
CA THR A 239 8.45 8.15 -38.02
C THR A 239 7.88 6.94 -38.73
N PHE A 240 8.21 6.73 -40.01
CA PHE A 240 7.83 5.49 -40.67
C PHE A 240 8.93 4.96 -41.58
N SER A 241 8.92 3.66 -41.81
CA SER A 241 9.86 2.96 -42.67
C SER A 241 9.12 1.92 -43.52
N VAL A 242 9.71 1.57 -44.66
CA VAL A 242 9.11 0.66 -45.64
C VAL A 242 9.91 -0.64 -45.68
N SER A 243 9.21 -1.77 -45.61
CA SER A 243 9.75 -3.10 -45.80
C SER A 243 9.34 -3.66 -47.16
N GLN A 244 10.31 -4.26 -47.85
CA GLN A 244 10.13 -4.90 -49.14
C GLN A 244 10.02 -6.44 -49.09
N ASP A 245 10.33 -7.04 -47.94
CA ASP A 245 10.63 -8.45 -47.74
C ASP A 245 9.73 -9.12 -46.69
N GLY A 246 8.49 -8.62 -46.56
CA GLY A 246 7.51 -9.19 -45.62
C GLY A 246 7.80 -8.87 -44.15
N GLY A 247 8.57 -7.81 -43.86
CA GLY A 247 8.83 -7.33 -42.50
C GLY A 247 10.15 -7.81 -41.91
N VAL A 248 11.04 -8.41 -42.71
CA VAL A 248 12.37 -8.86 -42.25
C VAL A 248 13.33 -7.67 -42.12
N GLY A 249 13.30 -6.75 -43.08
CA GLY A 249 14.09 -5.52 -43.08
C GLY A 249 13.25 -4.29 -43.36
N TYR A 250 13.65 -3.17 -42.75
CA TYR A 250 13.08 -1.84 -42.99
C TYR A 250 14.16 -0.92 -43.55
N GLY A 251 13.82 -0.20 -44.63
CA GLY A 251 14.71 0.76 -45.26
C GLY A 251 14.80 2.07 -44.48
N GLU A 252 15.20 3.14 -45.19
CA GLU A 252 15.34 4.48 -44.64
C GLU A 252 14.08 4.98 -43.90
N GLU A 253 14.32 5.79 -42.87
CA GLU A 253 13.26 6.42 -42.09
C GLU A 253 12.72 7.68 -42.78
N TYR A 254 11.40 7.82 -42.76
CA TYR A 254 10.67 8.96 -43.27
C TYR A 254 9.97 9.69 -42.14
N GLY A 255 9.85 11.01 -42.33
CA GLY A 255 8.78 11.78 -41.69
C GLY A 255 8.88 11.95 -40.19
N LYS A 256 10.08 11.96 -39.59
CA LYS A 256 10.40 12.22 -38.17
C LYS A 256 9.96 13.62 -37.70
N VAL A 257 8.65 13.85 -37.65
CA VAL A 257 8.04 15.15 -37.32
C VAL A 257 6.77 14.97 -36.48
N ALA A 258 6.34 16.04 -35.81
CA ALA A 258 5.15 16.06 -34.95
C ALA A 258 3.95 16.77 -35.59
N ILE A 259 3.86 16.73 -36.92
CA ILE A 259 2.79 17.38 -37.70
C ILE A 259 2.24 16.40 -38.73
N ASP A 260 1.02 16.66 -39.17
CA ASP A 260 0.44 15.96 -40.32
C ASP A 260 1.33 16.13 -41.55
N ARG A 261 1.44 15.07 -42.35
CA ARG A 261 2.19 15.10 -43.59
C ARG A 261 1.39 14.45 -44.69
N LEU A 262 1.40 15.10 -45.85
CA LEU A 262 0.66 14.67 -47.02
C LEU A 262 1.62 14.35 -48.16
N LEU A 263 1.26 13.35 -48.96
CA LEU A 263 1.89 13.04 -50.25
C LEU A 263 3.42 12.85 -50.18
N ILE A 264 3.92 12.23 -49.11
CA ILE A 264 5.33 11.84 -49.01
C ILE A 264 5.59 10.76 -50.05
N ASP A 265 6.52 11.02 -50.98
CA ASP A 265 6.87 10.08 -52.04
C ASP A 265 7.86 9.02 -51.54
N ILE A 266 7.48 7.76 -51.67
CA ILE A 266 8.30 6.59 -51.31
C ILE A 266 8.52 5.65 -52.50
N THR A 267 8.33 6.14 -53.72
CA THR A 267 8.39 5.33 -54.94
C THR A 267 9.75 4.65 -55.09
N GLU A 268 10.83 5.37 -54.81
CA GLU A 268 12.20 4.86 -54.94
C GLU A 268 12.53 3.75 -53.93
N SER A 269 11.82 3.71 -52.80
CA SER A 269 12.01 2.74 -51.72
C SER A 269 11.37 1.38 -52.03
N ILE A 270 10.64 1.25 -53.13
CA ILE A 270 9.89 0.06 -53.53
C ILE A 270 10.38 -0.38 -54.90
N THR A 271 11.21 -1.42 -54.93
CA THR A 271 11.86 -1.92 -56.16
C THR A 271 11.36 -3.30 -56.56
N THR A 272 10.69 -4.01 -55.65
CA THR A 272 10.22 -5.37 -55.84
C THR A 272 8.70 -5.47 -55.89
N LYS A 273 8.19 -6.52 -56.54
CA LYS A 273 6.76 -6.87 -56.58
C LYS A 273 6.33 -7.57 -55.29
N GLY A 274 5.04 -7.87 -55.16
CA GLY A 274 4.47 -8.59 -54.02
C GLY A 274 4.15 -7.69 -52.82
N SER A 275 4.01 -8.32 -51.66
CA SER A 275 3.61 -7.65 -50.42
C SER A 275 4.67 -6.68 -49.92
N LYS A 276 4.20 -5.55 -49.40
CA LYS A 276 4.98 -4.46 -48.81
C LYS A 276 4.33 -4.03 -47.50
N ILE A 277 5.15 -3.54 -46.58
CA ILE A 277 4.71 -3.14 -45.25
C ILE A 277 5.27 -1.76 -44.95
N ILE A 278 4.42 -0.84 -44.52
CA ILE A 278 4.84 0.43 -43.93
C ILE A 278 4.68 0.30 -42.42
N LYS A 279 5.78 0.46 -41.67
CA LYS A 279 5.78 0.48 -40.21
C LYS A 279 5.82 1.93 -39.76
N PHE A 280 4.81 2.35 -39.00
CA PHE A 280 4.74 3.64 -38.34
C PHE A 280 5.07 3.49 -36.86
N GLU A 281 5.93 4.35 -36.36
CA GLU A 281 6.40 4.41 -34.98
C GLU A 281 6.10 5.78 -34.40
N SER A 282 5.85 5.83 -33.09
CA SER A 282 5.57 7.07 -32.38
C SER A 282 6.34 7.18 -31.08
N THR A 283 6.73 8.40 -30.71
CA THR A 283 7.39 8.68 -29.42
C THR A 283 6.44 8.71 -28.22
N THR A 284 5.13 8.85 -28.45
CA THR A 284 4.11 8.84 -27.39
C THR A 284 2.84 8.18 -27.92
N ARG A 285 1.94 7.77 -27.02
CA ARG A 285 0.68 7.16 -27.41
C ARG A 285 -0.18 8.12 -28.23
N THR A 286 -0.63 7.68 -29.40
CA THR A 286 -1.42 8.48 -30.34
C THR A 286 -2.30 7.59 -31.21
N ARG A 287 -3.18 8.19 -32.00
CA ARG A 287 -3.93 7.51 -33.05
C ARG A 287 -3.54 8.10 -34.38
N LEU A 288 -3.27 7.25 -35.36
CA LEU A 288 -2.85 7.66 -36.69
C LEU A 288 -3.89 7.23 -37.71
N THR A 289 -4.21 8.14 -38.64
CA THR A 289 -4.94 7.82 -39.87
C THR A 289 -3.96 7.91 -41.01
N VAL A 290 -3.87 6.87 -41.83
CA VAL A 290 -2.91 6.76 -42.93
C VAL A 290 -3.67 6.51 -44.22
N GLN A 291 -3.24 7.18 -45.28
CA GLN A 291 -3.68 6.97 -46.65
C GLN A 291 -2.45 6.71 -47.52
N VAL A 292 -2.44 5.58 -48.24
CA VAL A 292 -1.41 5.22 -49.20
C VAL A 292 -2.00 5.24 -50.60
N GLU A 293 -1.50 6.13 -51.45
CA GLU A 293 -1.91 6.27 -52.84
C GLU A 293 -0.89 5.59 -53.74
N ILE A 294 -1.34 4.61 -54.52
CA ILE A 294 -0.46 3.80 -55.36
C ILE A 294 -0.92 3.90 -56.81
N LYS A 295 0.03 4.21 -57.69
CA LYS A 295 -0.16 4.25 -59.14
C LYS A 295 0.80 3.28 -59.80
N LEU A 296 0.26 2.30 -60.51
CA LEU A 296 1.00 1.26 -61.21
C LEU A 296 0.58 1.22 -62.67
N ASP A 297 1.53 1.01 -63.57
CA ASP A 297 1.22 0.63 -64.95
C ASP A 297 1.28 -0.90 -65.04
N ILE A 298 0.16 -1.52 -65.41
CA ILE A 298 -0.04 -2.97 -65.47
C ILE A 298 -0.08 -3.42 -66.92
N LYS A 299 0.50 -4.59 -67.21
CA LYS A 299 0.49 -5.19 -68.54
C LYS A 299 -0.94 -5.53 -68.98
N VAL A 300 -1.29 -5.19 -70.22
CA VAL A 300 -2.53 -5.70 -70.85
C VAL A 300 -2.33 -7.17 -71.21
N ARG A 301 -3.29 -8.00 -70.84
CA ARG A 301 -3.25 -9.46 -71.06
C ARG A 301 -3.56 -9.82 -72.49
#